data_AF-A0AAE5IR08-F1
#
_entry.id   AF-A0AAE5IR08-F1
#
_cell.length_a   1.000
_cell.length_b   1.000
_cell.length_c   1.000
_cell.angle_alpha   90.00
_cell.angle_beta   90.00
_cell.angle_gamma   90.00
#
_symmetry.space_group_name_H-M   'P 1'
#
loop_
_entity.id
_entity.type
_entity.pdbx_description
1 polymer ?
#
loop_
_entity_poly.entity_id
_entity_poly.type
_entity_poly.pdbx_seq_one_letter_code
_entity_poly.pdbx_strand_id
1 'polypeptide(L)'
;MGDSTVQLAEHRTINAALNRNPQRRIEFPADSDVPGVSLCSGWPLAAELTAVANTGTDLLIIGHRDESVTPYVWALDAQAAMGGRLLTIEDGVHGSTVGSSCGWLVTDFLRAGQLSQDVCDPT
;
A
#
# COMPACT_ATOMS: atom_id res chain seq x y z
N MET A 1 12.16 0.73 12.00
CA MET A 1 10.98 1.01 12.85
C MET A 1 11.47 1.85 14.04
N GLY A 2 10.98 3.08 14.19
CA GLY A 2 11.44 4.01 15.24
C GLY A 2 10.78 3.75 16.59
N ASP A 3 11.45 4.12 17.68
CA ASP A 3 10.94 4.02 19.04
C ASP A 3 9.78 5.02 19.25
N SER A 4 8.59 4.49 19.52
CA SER A 4 7.36 5.26 19.72
C SER A 4 7.43 6.21 20.92
N THR A 5 8.28 5.92 21.90
CA THR A 5 8.50 6.77 23.08
C THR A 5 9.23 8.05 22.70
N VAL A 6 10.26 7.92 21.85
CA VAL A 6 11.05 9.04 21.33
C VAL A 6 10.17 9.92 20.44
N GLN A 7 9.40 9.31 19.55
CA GLN A 7 8.48 10.03 18.66
C GLN A 7 7.41 10.82 19.44
N LEU A 8 6.88 10.25 20.54
CA LEU A 8 5.90 10.94 21.39
C LEU A 8 6.52 12.14 22.14
N ALA A 9 7.77 12.01 22.59
CA ALA A 9 8.48 13.11 23.26
C ALA A 9 8.79 14.26 22.30
N GLU A 10 9.27 13.94 21.08
CA GLU A 10 9.51 14.92 20.02
C GLU A 10 8.22 15.64 19.61
N HIS A 11 7.13 14.88 19.45
CA HIS A 11 5.80 15.43 19.14
C HIS A 11 5.32 16.45 20.19
N ARG A 12 5.45 16.14 21.49
CA ARG A 12 5.06 17.07 22.56
C ARG A 12 5.91 18.35 22.54
N THR A 13 7.19 18.21 22.23
CA THR A 13 8.14 19.32 22.16
C THR A 13 7.80 20.28 21.02
N ILE A 14 7.53 19.75 19.82
CA ILE A 14 7.13 20.53 18.65
C ILE A 14 5.82 21.29 18.90
N ASN A 15 4.80 20.62 19.45
CA ASN A 15 3.51 21.26 19.72
C ASN A 15 3.61 22.38 20.76
N ALA A 16 4.45 22.21 21.80
CA ALA A 16 4.72 23.25 22.79
C ALA A 16 5.39 24.48 22.15
N ALA A 17 6.38 24.27 21.27
CA ALA A 17 7.05 25.34 20.55
C ALA A 17 6.12 26.14 19.63
N LEU A 18 5.11 25.48 19.05
CA LEU A 18 4.11 26.08 18.17
C LEU A 18 2.88 26.62 18.92
N ASN A 19 2.87 26.56 20.26
CA ASN A 19 1.73 26.91 21.11
C ASN A 19 0.41 26.20 20.70
N ARG A 20 0.52 24.98 20.15
CA ARG A 20 -0.62 24.12 19.77
C ARG A 20 -0.94 23.18 20.94
N ASN A 21 -2.21 23.07 21.32
CA ASN A 21 -2.64 22.11 22.34
C ASN A 21 -2.85 20.73 21.69
N PRO A 22 -2.02 19.71 21.97
CA PRO A 22 -2.12 18.38 21.34
C PRO A 22 -3.36 17.59 21.79
N GLN A 23 -4.11 18.07 22.80
CA GLN A 23 -5.40 17.51 23.23
C GLN A 23 -6.60 18.19 22.54
N ARG A 24 -6.38 19.29 21.81
CA ARG A 24 -7.43 19.98 21.06
C ARG A 24 -7.55 19.34 19.68
N ARG A 25 -8.77 18.95 19.27
CA ARG A 25 -9.01 18.47 17.90
C ARG A 25 -8.49 19.50 16.89
N ILE A 26 -7.64 19.03 15.98
CA ILE A 26 -7.19 19.80 14.82
C ILE A 26 -8.42 20.04 13.94
N GLU A 27 -8.65 21.30 13.55
CA GLU A 27 -9.80 21.69 12.72
C GLU A 27 -9.73 21.04 11.32
N PHE A 28 -8.52 20.64 10.89
CA PHE A 28 -8.23 19.97 9.62
C PHE A 28 -7.26 18.77 9.81
N PRO A 29 -7.73 17.58 10.21
CA PRO A 29 -6.89 16.39 10.46
C PRO A 29 -6.23 15.77 9.21
N ALA A 30 -6.26 16.47 8.07
CA ALA A 30 -5.75 16.01 6.77
C ALA A 30 -4.35 16.57 6.43
N ASP A 31 -3.85 17.56 7.15
CA ASP A 31 -2.63 18.29 6.77
C ASP A 31 -1.34 17.50 7.05
N SER A 32 -1.40 16.39 7.78
CA SER A 32 -0.21 15.65 8.25
C SER A 32 0.77 16.53 9.04
N ASP A 33 0.32 17.70 9.54
CA ASP A 33 1.15 18.65 10.33
C ASP A 33 1.65 18.02 11.63
N VAL A 34 1.03 16.93 12.04
CA VAL A 34 1.33 16.19 13.25
C VAL A 34 1.68 14.74 12.87
N PRO A 35 2.93 14.29 13.10
CA PRO A 35 3.30 12.91 12.88
C PRO A 35 2.41 11.96 13.69
N GLY A 36 1.83 10.96 13.02
CA GLY A 36 0.99 9.94 13.66
C GLY A 36 -0.49 10.29 13.81
N VAL A 37 -0.94 11.47 13.35
CA VAL A 37 -2.38 11.72 13.16
C VAL A 37 -2.70 11.80 11.67
N SER A 38 -3.75 11.08 11.29
CA SER A 38 -4.31 11.11 9.93
C SER A 38 -5.79 11.44 10.02
N LEU A 39 -6.44 11.54 8.85
CA LEU A 39 -7.90 11.62 8.76
C LEU A 39 -8.63 10.47 9.48
N CYS A 40 -7.93 9.35 9.74
CA CYS A 40 -8.48 8.20 10.42
C CYS A 40 -8.30 8.27 11.96
N SER A 41 -7.53 9.23 12.48
CA SER A 41 -7.31 9.35 13.92
C SER A 41 -8.57 9.79 14.64
N GLY A 42 -9.04 8.98 15.58
CA GLY A 42 -10.30 9.22 16.28
C GLY A 42 -11.54 8.89 15.45
N TRP A 43 -11.39 8.10 14.37
CA TRP A 43 -12.52 7.53 13.65
C TRP A 43 -13.44 6.78 14.63
N PRO A 44 -14.77 7.03 14.61
CA PRO A 44 -15.67 6.53 15.65
C PRO A 44 -15.93 5.02 15.55
N LEU A 45 -15.62 4.43 14.39
CA LEU A 45 -15.73 2.99 14.18
C LEU A 45 -14.38 2.34 14.44
N ALA A 46 -14.39 1.20 15.13
CA ALA A 46 -13.20 0.38 15.27
C ALA A 46 -12.73 -0.09 13.89
N ALA A 47 -11.41 -0.05 13.66
CA ALA A 47 -10.83 -0.67 12.48
C ALA A 47 -10.96 -2.20 12.59
N GLU A 48 -11.46 -2.82 11.54
CA GLU A 48 -11.41 -4.26 11.35
C GLU A 48 -10.30 -4.56 10.34
N LEU A 49 -9.30 -5.33 10.76
CA LEU A 49 -8.24 -5.74 9.83
C LEU A 49 -8.80 -6.79 8.88
N THR A 50 -8.56 -6.62 7.59
CA THR A 50 -8.87 -7.66 6.61
C THR A 50 -8.00 -8.87 6.89
N ALA A 51 -8.64 -10.02 7.16
CA ALA A 51 -7.92 -11.28 7.27
C ALA A 51 -7.36 -11.64 5.89
N VAL A 52 -6.04 -11.84 5.83
CA VAL A 52 -5.33 -12.24 4.62
C VAL A 52 -4.84 -13.67 4.81
N ALA A 53 -5.20 -14.55 3.88
CA ALA A 53 -4.76 -15.94 3.90
C ALA A 53 -4.73 -16.49 2.47
N ASN A 54 -3.85 -17.46 2.25
CA ASN A 54 -3.88 -18.27 1.04
C ASN A 54 -5.10 -19.20 1.08
N THR A 55 -6.05 -18.97 0.17
CA THR A 55 -7.28 -19.77 0.06
C THR A 55 -7.15 -20.97 -0.90
N GLY A 56 -6.00 -21.11 -1.56
CA GLY A 56 -5.79 -22.08 -2.65
C GLY A 56 -6.53 -21.76 -3.94
N THR A 57 -7.22 -20.62 -4.01
CA THR A 57 -7.85 -20.12 -5.25
C THR A 57 -6.82 -19.43 -6.12
N ASP A 58 -6.96 -19.54 -7.43
CA ASP A 58 -6.09 -18.84 -8.37
C ASP A 58 -6.19 -17.32 -8.15
N LEU A 59 -5.05 -16.72 -7.81
CA LEU A 59 -4.88 -15.29 -7.58
C LEU A 59 -3.71 -14.78 -8.43
N LEU A 60 -3.93 -13.66 -9.11
CA LEU A 60 -2.88 -12.90 -9.77
C LEU A 60 -2.66 -11.59 -9.01
N ILE A 61 -1.43 -11.39 -8.56
CA ILE A 61 -0.94 -10.15 -7.97
C ILE A 61 -0.06 -9.48 -9.02
N ILE A 62 -0.27 -8.19 -9.22
CA ILE A 62 0.47 -7.40 -10.20
C ILE A 62 1.21 -6.31 -9.44
N GLY A 63 2.53 -6.23 -9.66
CA GLY A 63 3.38 -5.19 -9.09
C GLY A 63 4.14 -4.45 -10.17
N HIS A 64 4.13 -3.13 -10.12
CA HIS A 64 4.96 -2.28 -10.99
C HIS A 64 6.31 -2.04 -10.29
N ARG A 65 7.42 -2.26 -10.99
CA ARG A 65 8.77 -2.29 -10.40
C ARG A 65 9.13 -1.00 -9.68
N ASP A 66 8.86 0.14 -10.34
CA ASP A 66 9.35 1.47 -9.95
C ASP A 66 8.23 2.42 -9.52
N GLU A 67 7.00 1.92 -9.30
CA GLU A 67 5.90 2.77 -8.88
C GLU A 67 6.00 3.21 -7.41
N SER A 68 5.43 4.38 -7.08
CA SER A 68 5.49 4.93 -5.73
C SER A 68 4.18 4.84 -4.94
N VAL A 69 3.03 4.61 -5.61
CA VAL A 69 1.71 4.60 -4.95
C VAL A 69 1.49 3.28 -4.20
N THR A 70 1.82 2.16 -4.86
CA THR A 70 1.85 0.82 -4.27
C THR A 70 3.22 0.19 -4.50
N PRO A 71 4.24 0.53 -3.69
CA PRO A 71 5.62 0.09 -3.92
C PRO A 71 5.75 -1.42 -4.14
N TYR A 72 6.63 -1.84 -5.05
CA TYR A 72 6.79 -3.23 -5.47
C TYR A 72 6.92 -4.24 -4.32
N VAL A 73 7.59 -3.87 -3.23
CA VAL A 73 7.72 -4.71 -2.02
C VAL A 73 6.37 -5.12 -1.43
N TRP A 74 5.33 -4.29 -1.55
CA TRP A 74 3.98 -4.64 -1.09
C TRP A 74 3.34 -5.74 -1.94
N ALA A 75 3.65 -5.81 -3.24
CA ALA A 75 3.22 -6.91 -4.09
C ALA A 75 3.92 -8.22 -3.71
N LEU A 76 5.19 -8.16 -3.30
CA LEU A 76 5.92 -9.31 -2.75
C LEU A 76 5.31 -9.78 -1.42
N ASP A 77 5.06 -8.86 -0.50
CA ASP A 77 4.44 -9.16 0.80
C ASP A 77 3.03 -9.74 0.63
N ALA A 78 2.25 -9.17 -0.29
CA ALA A 78 0.93 -9.68 -0.66
C ALA A 78 1.01 -11.11 -1.21
N GLN A 79 1.97 -11.41 -2.10
CA GLN A 79 2.15 -12.75 -2.66
C GLN A 79 2.65 -13.75 -1.62
N ALA A 80 3.52 -13.33 -0.71
CA ALA A 80 3.95 -14.17 0.41
C ALA A 80 2.78 -14.49 1.36
N ALA A 81 1.88 -13.55 1.62
CA ALA A 81 0.76 -13.72 2.54
C ALA A 81 -0.44 -14.47 1.92
N MET A 82 -0.78 -14.18 0.66
CA MET A 82 -1.94 -14.73 -0.04
C MET A 82 -1.62 -15.91 -0.95
N GLY A 83 -0.35 -16.13 -1.28
CA GLY A 83 0.04 -17.02 -2.36
C GLY A 83 -0.32 -16.43 -3.74
N GLY A 84 -0.61 -17.31 -4.69
CA GLY A 84 -0.91 -16.92 -6.06
C GLY A 84 0.33 -16.68 -6.92
N ARG A 85 0.10 -16.06 -8.09
CA ARG A 85 1.11 -15.72 -9.08
C ARG A 85 1.42 -14.23 -9.00
N LEU A 86 2.69 -13.88 -9.20
CA LEU A 86 3.12 -12.49 -9.29
C LEU A 86 3.49 -12.18 -10.74
N LEU A 87 2.85 -11.18 -11.32
CA LEU A 87 3.27 -10.54 -12.56
C LEU A 87 4.00 -9.24 -12.22
N THR A 88 5.25 -9.12 -12.62
CA THR A 88 6.01 -7.87 -12.51
C THR A 88 5.97 -7.09 -13.81
N ILE A 89 5.57 -5.82 -13.73
CA ILE A 89 5.65 -4.88 -14.85
C ILE A 89 6.87 -3.98 -14.63
N GLU A 90 7.79 -3.95 -15.60
CA GLU A 90 9.00 -3.14 -15.54
C GLU A 90 8.71 -1.69 -15.96
N ASP A 91 7.86 -1.01 -15.18
CA ASP A 91 7.59 0.43 -15.30
C ASP A 91 7.42 1.08 -13.90
N GLY A 92 7.15 2.39 -13.90
CA GLY A 92 6.79 3.15 -12.70
C GLY A 92 5.36 3.71 -12.69
N VAL A 93 4.44 3.17 -13.51
CA VAL A 93 3.10 3.75 -13.73
C VAL A 93 2.04 2.99 -12.94
N HIS A 94 1.41 3.66 -11.97
CA HIS A 94 0.39 3.06 -11.13
C HIS A 94 -0.82 2.53 -11.93
N GLY A 95 -1.04 1.21 -11.89
CA GLY A 95 -2.22 0.57 -12.48
C GLY A 95 -2.27 0.56 -14.01
N SER A 96 -1.14 0.75 -14.70
CA SER A 96 -1.10 0.85 -16.18
C SER A 96 -1.37 -0.47 -16.91
N THR A 97 -1.22 -1.62 -16.22
CA THR A 97 -1.10 -2.95 -16.83
C THR A 97 -2.13 -3.23 -17.92
N VAL A 98 -3.42 -3.02 -17.65
CA VAL A 98 -4.51 -3.34 -18.60
C VAL A 98 -4.46 -2.48 -19.87
N GLY A 99 -3.99 -1.24 -19.76
CA GLY A 99 -3.85 -0.30 -20.89
C GLY A 99 -2.52 -0.43 -21.63
N SER A 100 -1.58 -1.23 -21.13
CA SER A 100 -0.25 -1.42 -21.71
C SER A 100 -0.20 -2.61 -22.67
N SER A 101 0.93 -2.79 -23.35
CA SER A 101 1.23 -3.99 -24.14
C SER A 101 1.34 -5.27 -23.29
N CYS A 102 1.37 -5.17 -21.95
CA CYS A 102 1.36 -6.31 -21.02
C CYS A 102 -0.05 -6.77 -20.63
N GLY A 103 -1.12 -6.05 -20.99
CA GLY A 103 -2.49 -6.35 -20.54
C GLY A 103 -3.01 -7.73 -20.96
N TRP A 104 -2.45 -8.33 -22.01
CA TRP A 104 -2.83 -9.67 -22.46
C TRP A 104 -2.51 -10.76 -21.42
N LEU A 105 -1.54 -10.55 -20.54
CA LEU A 105 -1.18 -11.50 -19.47
C LEU A 105 -2.27 -11.64 -18.41
N VAL A 106 -2.98 -10.55 -18.13
CA VAL A 106 -4.16 -10.59 -17.28
C VAL A 106 -5.23 -11.47 -17.93
N THR A 107 -5.41 -11.32 -19.24
CA THR A 107 -6.37 -12.14 -19.99
C THR A 107 -5.95 -13.61 -20.05
N ASP A 108 -4.65 -13.90 -20.19
CA ASP A 108 -4.08 -15.25 -20.17
C ASP A 108 -4.36 -15.94 -18.83
N PHE A 109 -4.08 -15.23 -17.73
CA PHE A 109 -4.37 -15.70 -16.38
C PHE A 109 -5.87 -15.94 -16.16
N LEU A 110 -6.73 -14.99 -16.54
CA LEU A 110 -8.18 -15.16 -16.38
C LEU A 110 -8.74 -16.33 -17.19
N ARG A 111 -8.11 -16.66 -18.33
CA ARG A 111 -8.53 -17.78 -19.18
C ARG A 111 -8.06 -19.12 -18.65
N ALA A 112 -6.81 -19.21 -18.19
CA ALA A 112 -6.12 -20.48 -17.96
C ALA A 112 -5.65 -20.70 -16.51
N GLY A 113 -5.75 -19.70 -15.63
CA GLY A 113 -5.13 -19.70 -14.30
C GLY A 113 -3.60 -19.65 -14.36
N GLN A 114 -3.02 -19.36 -15.53
CA GLN A 114 -1.59 -19.43 -15.79
C GLN A 114 -1.06 -18.13 -16.38
N LEU A 115 0.18 -17.81 -16.02
CA LEU A 115 0.98 -16.82 -16.71
C LEU A 115 1.97 -17.54 -17.61
N SER A 116 2.02 -17.15 -18.87
CA SER A 116 3.07 -17.53 -19.82
C SER A 116 4.40 -16.83 -19.55
N GLN A 117 4.39 -15.71 -18.81
CA GLN A 117 5.56 -15.00 -18.31
C GLN A 117 5.22 -14.25 -17.02
N ASP A 118 6.16 -14.22 -16.07
CA ASP A 118 5.98 -13.58 -14.76
C ASP A 118 6.58 -12.15 -14.72
N VAL A 119 7.21 -11.71 -15.81
CA VAL A 119 7.78 -10.36 -16.00
C VAL A 119 7.37 -9.83 -17.38
N CYS A 120 7.06 -8.54 -17.48
CA CYS A 120 6.75 -7.88 -18.74
C CYS A 120 7.32 -6.45 -18.77
N ASP A 121 7.93 -6.09 -19.89
CA ASP A 121 8.41 -4.74 -20.18
C ASP A 121 7.43 -4.07 -21.16
N PRO A 122 6.64 -3.07 -20.72
CA PRO A 122 5.64 -2.43 -21.56
C PRO A 122 6.30 -1.51 -22.60
N THR A 123 6.31 -1.97 -23.86
CA THR A 123 6.71 -1.20 -25.05
C THR A 123 5.82 -0.01 -25.37
#